data_AF-A0A1Y4EQA7-F1
#
_entry.id   AF-A0A1Y4EQA7-F1
#
_cell.length_a   1.000
_cell.length_b   1.000
_cell.length_c   1.000
_cell.angle_alpha   90.00
_cell.angle_beta   90.00
_cell.angle_gamma   90.00
#
_symmetry.space_group_name_H-M   'P 1'
#
loop_
_entity.id
_entity.type
_entity.pdbx_description
1 polymer ?
#
loop_
_entity_poly.entity_id
_entity_poly.type
_entity_poly.pdbx_seq_one_letter_code
_entity_poly.pdbx_strand_id
1 'polypeptide(L)'
;MATLKHINSKNADYGAAEQYLLFEHDEFTMKPVLDETGRLIPREDYRLSTLNCGGEDFAVACMRANLRYGKNQRREDVKSHHYIISFDPRDGPDNGLTVDRAQALGEKFCA
;
A
#
# COMPACT_ATOMS: atom_id res chain seq x y z
N MET A 1 -8.74 -1.16 -18.21
CA MET A 1 -7.79 -0.02 -18.12
C MET A 1 -7.21 0.04 -16.70
N ALA A 2 -5.90 -0.16 -16.55
CA ALA A 2 -5.24 -0.02 -15.26
C ALA A 2 -5.15 1.46 -14.85
N THR A 3 -5.49 1.76 -13.60
CA THR A 3 -5.43 3.11 -13.03
C THR A 3 -4.46 3.13 -11.87
N LEU A 4 -3.47 4.03 -11.92
CA LEU A 4 -2.58 4.31 -10.81
C LEU A 4 -3.18 5.45 -9.98
N LYS A 5 -3.43 5.20 -8.69
CA LYS A 5 -4.02 6.18 -7.77
C LYS A 5 -3.02 6.53 -6.68
N HIS A 6 -2.82 7.83 -6.47
CA HIS A 6 -2.09 8.35 -5.32
C HIS A 6 -3.06 8.53 -4.16
N ILE A 7 -2.74 7.95 -3.00
CA ILE A 7 -3.51 8.09 -1.78
C ILE A 7 -2.64 8.76 -0.72
N ASN A 8 -3.15 9.85 -0.17
CA ASN A 8 -2.58 10.50 1.00
C ASN A 8 -3.32 10.04 2.26
N SER A 9 -2.60 9.46 3.21
CA SER A 9 -3.14 9.16 4.53
C SER A 9 -2.50 10.10 5.55
N LYS A 10 -3.35 10.74 6.37
CA LYS A 10 -2.91 11.50 7.55
C LYS A 10 -3.15 10.61 8.77
N ASN A 11 -2.17 9.78 9.08
CA ASN A 11 -2.21 8.91 10.24
C ASN A 11 -0.83 8.92 10.91
N ALA A 12 -0.84 9.00 12.23
CA ALA A 12 0.34 8.88 13.07
C ALA A 12 1.04 7.52 12.94
N ASP A 13 0.26 6.49 12.64
CA ASP A 13 0.73 5.13 12.46
C ASP A 13 1.10 4.91 10.98
N TYR A 14 2.41 4.79 10.72
CA TYR A 14 2.95 4.53 9.39
C TYR A 14 2.51 3.18 8.82
N GLY A 15 2.21 2.19 9.68
CA GLY A 15 1.82 0.85 9.28
C GLY A 15 0.32 0.69 9.02
N ALA A 16 -0.53 1.59 9.54
CA ALA A 16 -1.98 1.43 9.45
C ALA A 16 -2.50 1.40 8.00
N ALA A 17 -1.94 2.24 7.13
CA ALA A 17 -2.32 2.25 5.72
C ALA A 17 -1.88 0.97 5.00
N GLU A 18 -0.67 0.49 5.28
CA GLU A 18 -0.18 -0.78 4.75
C GLU A 18 -1.07 -1.94 5.21
N GLN A 19 -1.36 -2.04 6.52
CA GLN A 19 -2.25 -3.08 7.05
C GLN A 19 -3.63 -3.08 6.38
N TYR A 20 -4.23 -1.90 6.17
CA TYR A 20 -5.51 -1.79 5.48
C TYR A 20 -5.48 -2.32 4.05
N LEU A 21 -4.36 -2.09 3.36
CA LEU A 21 -4.15 -2.51 1.96
C LEU A 21 -3.74 -3.98 1.84
N LEU A 22 -3.06 -4.53 2.83
CA LEU A 22 -2.54 -5.89 2.81
C LEU A 22 -3.54 -6.93 3.32
N PHE A 23 -4.43 -6.55 4.24
CA PHE A 23 -5.33 -7.48 4.92
C PHE A 23 -6.80 -7.23 4.60
N GLU A 24 -7.60 -8.28 4.69
CA GLU A 24 -9.04 -8.22 4.50
C GLU A 24 -9.70 -7.40 5.61
N HIS A 25 -10.71 -6.62 5.22
CA HIS A 25 -11.52 -5.82 6.14
C HIS A 25 -12.98 -6.04 5.81
N ASP A 26 -13.81 -6.13 6.84
CA ASP A 26 -15.25 -6.19 6.71
C ASP A 26 -15.77 -4.85 6.16
N GLU A 27 -16.54 -4.90 5.07
CA GLU A 27 -16.93 -3.70 4.31
C GLU A 27 -17.90 -2.79 5.06
N PHE A 28 -18.61 -3.31 6.07
CA PHE A 28 -19.62 -2.56 6.82
C PHE A 28 -19.05 -1.94 8.10
N THR A 29 -18.16 -2.66 8.77
CA THR A 29 -17.56 -2.25 10.05
C THR A 29 -16.17 -1.63 9.88
N MET A 30 -15.53 -1.81 8.72
CA MET A 30 -14.17 -1.39 8.42
C MET A 30 -13.12 -1.99 9.36
N LYS A 31 -13.45 -3.09 10.04
CA LYS A 31 -12.53 -3.82 10.93
C LYS A 31 -11.80 -4.92 10.16
N PRO A 32 -10.55 -5.23 10.51
CA PRO A 32 -9.83 -6.33 9.90
C PRO A 32 -10.54 -7.67 10.17
N VAL A 33 -10.59 -8.52 9.16
CA VAL A 33 -11.10 -9.89 9.26
C VAL A 33 -10.00 -10.76 9.85
N LEU A 34 -10.36 -11.59 10.84
CA LEU A 34 -9.44 -12.49 11.53
C LEU A 34 -9.79 -13.94 11.22
N ASP A 35 -8.76 -14.79 11.13
CA ASP A 35 -8.92 -16.24 11.04
C ASP A 35 -9.37 -16.85 12.38
N GLU A 36 -9.59 -18.17 12.38
CA GLU A 36 -10.02 -18.93 13.57
C GLU A 36 -9.05 -18.80 14.77
N THR A 37 -7.80 -18.39 14.53
CA THR A 37 -6.76 -18.20 15.55
C THR A 37 -6.57 -16.74 15.96
N GLY A 38 -7.36 -15.81 15.38
CA GLY A 38 -7.28 -14.39 15.63
C GLY A 38 -6.18 -13.66 14.84
N ARG A 39 -5.65 -14.26 13.76
CA ARG A 39 -4.64 -13.63 12.90
C ARG A 39 -5.29 -12.90 11.73
N LEU A 40 -4.66 -11.83 11.26
CA LEU A 40 -5.10 -11.08 10.09
C LEU A 40 -5.07 -11.97 8.83
N ILE A 41 -6.14 -11.92 8.04
CA ILE A 41 -6.23 -12.62 6.76
C ILE A 41 -5.65 -11.72 5.67
N PRO A 42 -4.57 -12.13 4.96
CA PRO A 42 -4.03 -11.35 3.85
C PRO A 42 -5.02 -11.34 2.69
N ARG A 43 -5.12 -10.22 1.97
CA ARG A 43 -5.90 -10.17 0.72
C ARG A 43 -5.32 -11.16 -0.28
N GLU A 44 -6.18 -11.73 -1.11
CA GLU A 44 -5.70 -12.45 -2.28
C GLU A 44 -5.05 -11.46 -3.26
N ASP A 45 -4.01 -11.92 -3.95
CA ASP A 45 -3.51 -11.23 -5.15
C ASP A 45 -3.02 -9.78 -4.93
N TYR A 46 -2.55 -9.43 -3.72
CA TYR A 46 -1.84 -8.15 -3.51
C TYR A 46 -0.35 -8.27 -3.84
N ARG A 47 0.24 -7.16 -4.26
CA ARG A 47 1.70 -6.97 -4.33
C ARG A 47 2.06 -5.67 -3.64
N LEU A 48 3.19 -5.70 -2.93
CA LEU A 48 3.73 -4.53 -2.27
C LEU A 48 5.21 -4.42 -2.65
N SER A 49 5.57 -3.24 -3.14
CA SER A 49 6.96 -2.88 -3.41
C SER A 49 7.24 -1.52 -2.81
N THR A 50 8.41 -1.37 -2.21
CA THR A 50 8.88 -0.08 -1.72
C THR A 50 9.68 0.61 -2.83
N LEU A 51 9.26 1.83 -3.20
CA LEU A 51 9.96 2.64 -4.20
C LEU A 51 10.89 3.62 -3.50
N ASN A 52 12.12 3.75 -3.98
CA ASN A 52 13.13 4.66 -3.43
C ASN A 52 13.46 4.45 -1.93
N CYS A 53 13.10 3.29 -1.37
CA CYS A 53 13.40 2.93 0.02
C CYS A 53 14.67 2.07 0.14
N GLY A 54 15.27 1.65 -0.98
CA GLY A 54 16.41 0.73 -0.97
C GLY A 54 15.99 -0.64 -0.43
N GLY A 55 16.74 -1.17 0.53
CA GLY A 55 16.43 -2.43 1.21
C GLY A 55 15.57 -2.29 2.47
N GLU A 56 15.06 -1.10 2.75
CA GLU A 56 14.27 -0.82 3.95
C GLU A 56 12.77 -0.85 3.68
N ASP A 57 12.01 -1.12 4.74
CA ASP A 57 10.57 -0.94 4.74
C ASP A 57 10.21 0.56 4.60
N PHE A 58 9.01 0.82 4.08
CA PHE A 58 8.53 2.18 3.84
C PHE A 58 8.47 3.02 5.11
N ALA A 59 8.01 2.45 6.24
CA ALA A 59 7.90 3.15 7.51
C ALA A 59 9.27 3.58 8.03
N VAL A 60 10.27 2.69 8.04
CA VAL A 60 11.64 3.04 8.45
C VAL A 60 12.25 4.10 7.53
N ALA A 61 12.12 3.93 6.20
CA ALA A 61 12.63 4.92 5.25
C ALA A 61 11.98 6.30 5.44
N CYS A 62 10.67 6.34 5.67
CA CYS A 62 9.92 7.56 5.90
C CYS A 62 10.31 8.25 7.22
N MET A 63 10.38 7.51 8.32
CA MET A 63 10.83 8.02 9.62
C MET A 63 12.23 8.62 9.54
N ARG A 64 13.16 7.92 8.89
CA ARG A 64 14.54 8.39 8.73
C ARG A 64 14.63 9.65 7.88
N ALA A 65 13.85 9.75 6.79
CA ALA A 65 13.80 10.95 5.97
C ALA A 65 13.26 12.15 6.75
N ASN A 66 12.16 11.96 7.50
CA ASN A 66 11.60 12.99 8.35
C ASN A 66 12.60 13.49 9.40
N LEU A 67 13.33 12.59 10.07
CA LEU A 67 14.39 12.95 11.01
C LEU A 67 15.53 13.72 10.34
N ARG A 68 16.02 13.23 9.19
CA ARG A 68 17.13 13.85 8.45
C ARG A 68 16.84 15.29 8.02
N TYR A 69 15.61 15.57 7.60
CA TYR A 69 15.21 16.90 7.09
C TYR A 69 14.44 17.74 8.12
N GLY A 70 14.28 17.26 9.35
CA GLY A 70 13.52 17.93 10.40
C GLY A 70 12.04 18.16 10.04
N LYS A 71 11.44 17.29 9.23
CA LYS A 71 10.04 17.38 8.77
C LYS A 71 9.13 16.47 9.60
N ASN A 72 7.84 16.79 9.65
CA ASN A 72 6.77 15.94 10.21
C ASN A 72 7.06 15.37 11.62
N GLN A 73 7.62 16.20 12.51
CA GLN A 73 8.07 15.76 13.84
C GLN A 73 6.93 15.55 14.85
N ARG A 74 5.75 16.10 14.57
CA ARG A 74 4.57 15.93 15.43
C ARG A 74 3.69 14.83 14.86
N ARG A 75 2.94 14.18 15.75
CA ARG A 75 2.05 13.07 15.44
C ARG A 75 1.03 13.43 14.36
N GLU A 76 0.49 14.64 14.41
CA GLU A 76 -0.47 15.20 13.46
C GLU A 76 0.12 15.55 12.08
N ASP A 77 1.45 15.67 11.99
CA ASP A 77 2.13 16.03 10.75
C ASP A 77 2.52 14.80 9.92
N VAL A 78 2.38 13.59 10.47
CA VAL A 78 2.72 12.35 9.77
C VAL A 78 1.78 12.14 8.59
N LYS A 79 2.39 11.95 7.41
CA LYS A 79 1.71 11.68 6.15
C LYS A 79 2.37 10.48 5.48
N SER A 80 1.58 9.49 5.12
CA SER A 80 2.02 8.42 4.24
C SER A 80 1.40 8.61 2.85
N HIS A 81 2.16 8.19 1.84
CA HIS A 81 1.79 8.26 0.45
C HIS A 81 1.90 6.86 -0.13
N HIS A 82 0.78 6.31 -0.57
CA HIS A 82 0.73 5.01 -1.22
C HIS A 82 0.26 5.19 -2.66
N TYR A 83 0.83 4.41 -3.56
CA TYR A 83 0.35 4.27 -4.92
C TYR A 83 -0.33 2.92 -5.04
N ILE A 84 -1.58 2.92 -5.49
CA ILE A 84 -2.34 1.70 -5.73
C ILE A 84 -2.57 1.59 -7.22
N ILE A 85 -2.26 0.41 -7.77
CA ILE A 85 -2.71 0.04 -9.10
C ILE A 85 -3.95 -0.83 -8.99
N SER A 86 -5.00 -0.44 -9.70
CA SER A 86 -6.24 -1.22 -9.82
C SER A 86 -6.61 -1.34 -11.29
N PHE A 87 -7.07 -2.51 -11.72
CA PHE A 87 -7.52 -2.76 -13.08
C PHE A 87 -8.84 -3.55 -13.09
N ASP A 88 -9.55 -3.53 -14.23
CA ASP A 88 -10.80 -4.26 -14.37
C ASP A 88 -10.49 -5.77 -14.33
N PRO A 89 -11.18 -6.60 -13.53
CA PRO A 89 -10.94 -8.04 -13.49
C PRO A 89 -11.01 -8.72 -14.87
N ARG A 90 -11.79 -8.16 -15.81
CA ARG A 90 -11.87 -8.65 -17.19
C ARG A 90 -10.61 -8.40 -18.01
N ASP A 91 -9.77 -7.43 -17.63
CA ASP A 91 -8.47 -7.20 -18.28
C ASP A 91 -7.55 -8.43 -18.12
N GLY A 92 -7.77 -9.29 -17.12
CA GLY A 92 -7.08 -10.58 -17.00
C GLY A 92 -7.40 -11.52 -18.18
N PRO A 93 -8.65 -11.98 -18.33
CA PRO A 93 -9.08 -12.82 -19.46
C PRO A 93 -8.91 -12.17 -20.84
N ASP A 94 -9.26 -10.89 -20.97
CA ASP A 94 -9.36 -10.22 -22.27
C ASP A 94 -7.99 -9.75 -22.79
N ASN A 95 -7.08 -9.36 -21.88
CA ASN A 95 -5.82 -8.70 -22.22
C ASN A 95 -4.58 -9.37 -21.59
N GLY A 96 -4.75 -10.44 -20.81
CA GLY A 96 -3.66 -11.12 -20.11
C GLY A 96 -3.00 -10.24 -19.04
N LEU A 97 -3.75 -9.31 -18.44
CA LEU A 97 -3.24 -8.44 -17.38
C LEU A 97 -3.31 -9.16 -16.03
N THR A 98 -2.17 -9.70 -15.60
CA THR A 98 -2.01 -10.27 -14.26
C THR A 98 -1.61 -9.19 -13.26
N VAL A 99 -1.78 -9.49 -11.96
CA VAL A 99 -1.32 -8.61 -10.87
C VAL A 99 0.17 -8.32 -10.98
N ASP A 100 1.00 -9.33 -11.25
CA ASP A 100 2.46 -9.14 -11.39
C ASP A 100 2.80 -8.21 -12.56
N ARG A 101 2.06 -8.34 -13.67
CA ARG A 101 2.26 -7.48 -14.84
C ARG A 101 1.78 -6.05 -14.57
N ALA A 102 0.66 -5.89 -13.86
CA ALA A 102 0.19 -4.59 -13.42
C ALA A 102 1.23 -3.94 -12.50
N GLN A 103 1.73 -4.66 -11.50
CA GLN A 103 2.76 -4.19 -10.58
C GLN A 103 4.00 -3.70 -11.33
N ALA A 104 4.54 -4.50 -12.25
CA ALA A 104 5.70 -4.12 -13.06
C ALA A 104 5.47 -2.87 -13.91
N LEU A 105 4.27 -2.68 -14.45
CA LEU A 105 3.90 -1.46 -15.18
C LEU A 105 3.85 -0.24 -14.26
N GLY A 106 3.30 -0.39 -13.06
CA GLY A 106 3.25 0.66 -12.05
C GLY A 106 4.65 1.09 -11.59
N GLU A 107 5.52 0.12 -11.31
CA GLU A 107 6.91 0.37 -10.92
C GLU A 107 7.70 1.08 -12.03
N LYS A 108 7.55 0.64 -13.28
CA LYS A 108 8.17 1.29 -14.43
C LYS A 108 7.71 2.74 -14.61
N PHE A 109 6.44 3.03 -14.32
CA PHE A 109 5.91 4.39 -14.41
C PHE A 109 6.48 5.32 -13.32
N CYS A 110 6.76 4.78 -12.14
CA CYS A 110 7.26 5.54 -11.00
C CYS A 110 8.81 5.65 -10.95
N ALA A 111 9.52 4.89 -11.78
CA ALA A 111 10.98 4.93 -11.92
C ALA A 111 11.45 6.10 -12.81
#